data_AF-A0A9D1F0F5-F1
#
_entry.id   AF-A0A9D1F0F5-F1
#
_cell.length_a   1.000
_cell.length_b   1.000
_cell.length_c   1.000
_cell.angle_alpha   90.00
_cell.angle_beta   90.00
_cell.angle_gamma   90.00
#
_symmetry.space_group_name_H-M   'P 1'
#
loop_
_entity.id
_entity.type
_entity.pdbx_description
1 polymer ?
#
loop_
_entity_poly.entity_id
_entity_poly.type
_entity_poly.pdbx_seq_one_letter_code
_entity_poly.pdbx_strand_id
1 'polypeptide(L)'
;MIIQPAQAFESEFFSAIPTPLSQASEYYKKIVSLHKPVAEKFPLLKIVQLPKKVPVTAFIQGILLPREVIHELCLLPTQYALYGLPIYADIPENFQNVGIKVYDACKRIIWDNIPDQIKHCMPQNDFEKKYNIWRICTHKHTDIKPDNCVLNVLYSAYHLFLEYIRYEREHVFAIKCHPHGNLRGGKN
;
A
#
# COMPACT_ATOMS: atom_id res chain seq x y z
N MET A 1 -25.88 5.80 12.02
CA MET A 1 -24.44 5.50 12.11
C MET A 1 -24.29 4.00 12.23
N ILE A 2 -24.00 3.31 11.12
CA ILE A 2 -23.64 1.90 11.14
C ILE A 2 -22.16 1.87 10.78
N ILE A 3 -21.30 2.04 11.79
CA ILE A 3 -19.87 1.79 11.64
C ILE A 3 -19.74 0.27 11.78
N GLN A 4 -19.42 -0.42 10.69
CA GLN A 4 -19.18 -1.85 10.77
C GLN A 4 -17.98 -2.10 11.70
N PRO A 5 -18.10 -2.99 12.70
CA PRO A 5 -17.03 -3.27 13.64
C PRO A 5 -15.85 -3.94 12.91
N ALA A 6 -14.63 -3.62 13.36
CA ALA A 6 -13.36 -4.13 12.82
C ALA A 6 -13.18 -5.67 12.87
N GLN A 7 -14.16 -6.40 13.41
CA GLN A 7 -14.19 -7.87 13.41
C GLN A 7 -14.52 -8.48 12.03
N ALA A 8 -14.92 -7.68 11.04
CA ALA A 8 -15.42 -8.18 9.75
C ALA A 8 -14.35 -8.37 8.65
N PHE A 9 -13.06 -8.21 8.94
CA PHE A 9 -12.02 -8.32 7.93
C PHE A 9 -11.25 -9.64 8.06
N GLU A 10 -11.65 -10.64 7.29
CA GLU A 10 -10.83 -11.83 7.04
C GLU A 10 -9.57 -11.39 6.30
N SER A 11 -8.42 -11.44 6.97
CA SER A 11 -7.13 -11.18 6.33
C SER A 11 -6.83 -12.35 5.39
N GLU A 12 -6.84 -12.10 4.08
CA GLU A 12 -6.23 -13.03 3.14
C GLU A 12 -4.72 -12.88 3.26
N PHE A 13 -4.01 -13.97 3.56
CA PHE A 13 -2.55 -13.96 3.61
C PHE A 13 -2.01 -13.74 2.19
N PHE A 14 -1.65 -12.50 1.88
CA PHE A 14 -0.99 -12.17 0.64
C PHE A 14 0.51 -12.42 0.77
N SER A 15 0.96 -13.62 0.39
CA SER A 15 2.35 -13.73 -0.05
C SER A 15 2.42 -13.16 -1.46
N ALA A 16 2.97 -11.95 -1.66
CA ALA A 16 3.71 -11.80 -2.91
C ALA A 16 4.79 -12.88 -2.87
N ILE A 17 4.88 -13.67 -3.94
CA ILE A 17 5.85 -14.75 -4.03
C ILE A 17 7.22 -14.08 -3.87
N PRO A 18 7.94 -14.33 -2.75
CA PRO A 18 9.23 -13.69 -2.51
C PRO A 18 10.12 -13.99 -3.71
N THR A 19 10.65 -12.95 -4.32
CA THR A 19 11.42 -13.10 -5.55
C THR A 19 12.89 -13.33 -5.18
N PRO A 20 13.59 -14.29 -5.81
CA PRO A 20 15.02 -14.47 -5.61
C PRO A 20 15.81 -13.17 -5.88
N LEU A 21 16.80 -12.90 -5.04
CA LEU A 21 17.67 -11.73 -5.18
C LEU A 21 18.90 -12.05 -6.03
N SER A 22 19.26 -11.10 -6.88
CA SER A 22 20.50 -11.15 -7.69
C SER A 22 21.71 -10.64 -6.89
N GLN A 23 21.51 -9.64 -6.02
CA GLN A 23 22.52 -8.94 -5.22
C GLN A 23 22.10 -8.84 -3.75
N ALA A 24 21.98 -9.98 -3.09
CA ALA A 24 21.40 -10.09 -1.74
C ALA A 24 22.06 -9.18 -0.69
N SER A 25 23.40 -9.08 -0.69
CA SER A 25 24.14 -8.26 0.29
C SER A 25 23.82 -6.77 0.14
N GLU A 26 23.76 -6.27 -1.09
CA GLU A 26 23.42 -4.88 -1.36
C GLU A 26 21.96 -4.59 -1.00
N TYR A 27 21.06 -5.49 -1.40
CA TYR A 27 19.63 -5.40 -1.08
C TYR A 27 19.40 -5.33 0.43
N TYR A 28 20.00 -6.21 1.22
CA TYR A 28 19.79 -6.23 2.68
C TYR A 28 20.35 -5.00 3.38
N LYS A 29 21.46 -4.42 2.92
CA LYS A 29 21.94 -3.12 3.44
C LYS A 29 20.88 -2.02 3.24
N LYS A 30 20.26 -1.99 2.05
CA LYS A 30 19.17 -1.05 1.76
C LYS A 30 17.95 -1.33 2.64
N ILE A 31 17.53 -2.58 2.80
CA ILE A 31 16.40 -2.95 3.68
C ILE A 31 16.64 -2.56 5.15
N VAL A 32 17.83 -2.78 5.68
CA VAL A 32 18.18 -2.39 7.06
C VAL A 32 18.07 -0.87 7.23
N SER A 33 18.52 -0.10 6.24
CA SER A 33 18.42 1.38 6.28
C SER A 33 16.97 1.90 6.33
N LEU A 34 15.99 1.12 5.89
CA LEU A 34 14.57 1.48 5.93
C LEU A 34 13.90 1.28 7.30
N HIS A 35 14.47 0.46 8.19
CA HIS A 35 13.81 0.08 9.44
C HIS A 35 13.49 1.27 10.34
N LYS A 36 14.49 2.12 10.60
CA LYS A 36 14.34 3.32 11.44
C LYS A 36 13.32 4.31 10.85
N PRO A 37 13.47 4.80 9.61
CA PRO A 37 12.54 5.80 9.07
C PRO A 37 11.11 5.27 8.94
N VAL A 38 10.91 4.00 8.58
CA VAL A 38 9.55 3.40 8.54
C VAL A 38 8.95 3.31 9.93
N ALA A 39 9.68 2.84 10.95
CA ALA A 39 9.16 2.75 12.32
C ALA A 39 8.89 4.14 12.95
N GLU A 40 9.67 5.15 12.58
CA GLU A 40 9.46 6.53 13.01
C GLU A 40 8.19 7.12 12.40
N LYS A 41 7.92 6.93 11.10
CA LYS A 41 6.75 7.51 10.43
C LYS A 41 5.48 6.66 10.52
N PHE A 42 5.62 5.33 10.54
CA PHE A 42 4.54 4.36 10.51
C PHE A 42 4.78 3.27 11.57
N PRO A 43 4.55 3.57 12.85
CA PRO A 43 4.96 2.72 13.98
C PRO A 43 4.25 1.36 14.04
N LEU A 44 3.16 1.19 13.29
CA LEU A 44 2.38 -0.05 13.23
C LEU A 44 2.74 -0.94 12.04
N LEU A 45 3.71 -0.53 11.22
CA LEU A 45 4.25 -1.32 10.12
C LEU A 45 5.52 -2.08 10.54
N LYS A 46 5.70 -3.25 9.95
CA LYS A 46 6.89 -4.09 10.11
C LYS A 46 7.44 -4.45 8.75
N ILE A 47 8.76 -4.31 8.59
CA ILE A 47 9.49 -4.88 7.47
C ILE A 47 9.81 -6.34 7.83
N VAL A 48 9.50 -7.25 6.92
CA VAL A 48 9.59 -8.71 7.14
C VAL A 48 10.36 -9.35 6.00
N GLN A 49 11.23 -10.28 6.37
CA GLN A 49 12.00 -11.09 5.45
C GLN A 49 11.80 -12.55 5.82
N LEU A 50 11.42 -13.38 4.84
CA LEU A 50 11.16 -14.79 5.10
C LEU A 50 12.47 -15.59 5.14
N PRO A 51 12.62 -16.53 6.09
CA PRO A 51 13.74 -17.44 6.10
C PRO A 51 13.62 -18.42 4.93
N LYS A 52 14.52 -18.30 3.95
CA LYS A 52 14.58 -19.15 2.76
C LYS A 52 16.02 -19.58 2.50
N LYS A 53 16.20 -20.74 1.87
CA LYS A 53 17.53 -21.25 1.45
C LYS A 53 18.18 -20.31 0.43
N VAL A 54 17.37 -19.69 -0.43
CA VAL A 54 17.79 -18.68 -1.39
C VAL A 54 17.38 -17.31 -0.84
N PRO A 55 18.26 -16.29 -0.87
CA PRO A 55 17.89 -14.92 -0.52
C PRO A 55 16.72 -14.42 -1.35
N VAL A 56 15.71 -13.84 -0.70
CA VAL A 56 14.51 -13.34 -1.35
C VAL A 56 14.18 -11.91 -0.91
N THR A 57 13.34 -11.24 -1.70
CA THR A 57 12.77 -9.93 -1.37
C THR A 57 12.04 -9.92 -0.02
N ALA A 58 12.10 -8.78 0.65
CA ALA A 58 11.37 -8.44 1.86
C ALA A 58 10.03 -7.76 1.50
N PHE A 59 9.15 -7.65 2.49
CA PHE A 59 7.87 -6.97 2.37
C PHE A 59 7.57 -6.16 3.64
N ILE A 60 6.60 -5.25 3.55
CA ILE A 60 6.04 -4.49 4.66
C ILE A 60 4.66 -5.02 4.97
N GLN A 61 4.32 -5.19 6.24
CA GLN A 61 2.96 -5.53 6.66
C GLN A 61 2.58 -4.82 7.95
N GLY A 62 1.28 -4.67 8.18
CA GLY A 62 0.73 -4.07 9.41
C GLY A 62 -0.36 -3.07 9.10
N ILE A 63 -0.63 -2.17 10.05
CA ILE A 63 -1.62 -1.11 9.88
C ILE A 63 -0.91 0.14 9.35
N LEU A 64 -1.21 0.54 8.12
CA LEU A 64 -0.79 1.81 7.53
C LEU A 64 -1.56 2.95 8.21
N LEU A 65 -0.92 3.51 9.23
CA LEU A 65 -1.40 4.66 9.98
C LEU A 65 -0.19 5.54 10.35
N PRO A 66 -0.08 6.75 9.80
CA PRO A 66 0.99 7.67 10.13
C PRO A 66 1.03 8.03 11.62
N ARG A 67 2.23 8.14 12.18
CA ARG A 67 2.45 8.57 13.57
C ARG A 67 1.79 9.91 13.88
N GLU A 68 1.89 10.87 12.96
CA GLU A 68 1.30 12.20 13.09
C GLU A 68 -0.22 12.13 13.33
N VAL A 69 -0.95 11.28 12.59
CA VAL A 69 -2.40 11.10 12.76
C VAL A 69 -2.74 10.51 14.13
N ILE A 70 -1.94 9.55 14.63
CA ILE A 70 -2.13 8.97 15.96
C ILE A 70 -2.05 10.06 17.03
N HIS A 71 -1.07 10.96 16.93
CA HIS A 71 -0.88 12.05 17.88
C HIS A 71 -1.94 13.14 17.73
N GLU A 72 -2.21 13.60 16.52
CA GLU A 72 -3.17 14.69 16.24
C GLU A 72 -4.59 14.33 16.70
N LEU A 73 -5.01 13.08 16.47
CA LEU A 73 -6.34 12.61 16.85
C LEU A 73 -6.38 11.95 18.24
N CYS A 74 -5.25 11.90 18.95
CA CYS A 74 -5.13 11.25 20.26
C CYS A 74 -5.70 9.81 20.28
N LEU A 75 -5.39 9.02 19.25
CA LEU A 75 -5.98 7.70 19.05
C LEU A 75 -5.51 6.69 20.10
N LEU A 76 -6.45 5.93 20.66
CA LEU A 76 -6.18 4.74 21.45
C LEU A 76 -5.87 3.55 20.52
N PRO A 77 -5.10 2.53 20.97
CA PRO A 77 -4.81 1.35 20.17
C PRO A 77 -6.04 0.63 19.60
N THR A 78 -7.15 0.62 20.34
CA THR A 78 -8.43 0.04 19.91
C THR A 78 -9.06 0.76 18.72
N GLN A 79 -8.63 1.99 18.43
CA GLN A 79 -9.14 2.81 17.33
C GLN A 79 -8.26 2.71 16.08
N TYR A 80 -7.04 2.19 16.16
CA TYR A 80 -6.10 2.18 15.03
C TYR A 80 -6.67 1.48 13.79
N ALA A 81 -7.42 0.39 13.98
CA ALA A 81 -8.06 -0.32 12.87
C ALA A 81 -9.16 0.49 12.18
N LEU A 82 -9.74 1.51 12.83
CA LEU A 82 -10.74 2.39 12.21
C LEU A 82 -10.07 3.39 11.27
N TYR A 83 -8.99 4.02 11.75
CA TYR A 83 -8.29 5.12 11.07
C TYR A 83 -7.13 4.67 10.16
N GLY A 84 -6.64 3.44 10.31
CA GLY A 84 -5.52 2.91 9.54
C GLY A 84 -5.94 1.81 8.57
N LEU A 85 -5.14 1.62 7.52
CA LEU A 85 -5.39 0.62 6.49
C LEU A 85 -4.50 -0.61 6.71
N PRO A 86 -5.02 -1.82 6.96
CA PRO A 86 -4.20 -3.02 6.93
C PRO A 86 -3.59 -3.22 5.53
N ILE A 87 -2.27 -3.26 5.45
CA ILE A 87 -1.56 -3.40 4.17
C ILE A 87 -0.62 -4.59 4.15
N TYR A 88 -0.36 -5.02 2.92
CA TYR A 88 0.83 -5.74 2.52
C TYR A 88 1.56 -4.90 1.46
N ALA A 89 2.89 -4.78 1.52
CA ALA A 89 3.64 -4.09 0.48
C ALA A 89 4.92 -4.83 0.08
N ASP A 90 5.07 -5.13 -1.20
CA ASP A 90 6.27 -5.78 -1.76
C ASP A 90 7.39 -4.76 -1.97
N ILE A 91 8.61 -5.10 -1.51
CA ILE A 91 9.82 -4.29 -1.71
C ILE A 91 10.71 -4.99 -2.76
N PRO A 92 10.55 -4.70 -4.06
CA PRO A 92 11.32 -5.36 -5.11
C PRO A 92 12.82 -5.02 -5.00
N GLU A 93 13.69 -5.84 -5.59
CA GLU A 93 15.15 -5.63 -5.54
C GLU A 93 15.59 -4.23 -6.04
N ASN A 94 14.87 -3.70 -7.03
CA ASN A 94 15.09 -2.39 -7.64
C ASN A 94 14.12 -1.30 -7.12
N PHE A 95 13.59 -1.41 -5.90
CA PHE A 95 12.56 -0.50 -5.36
C PHE A 95 12.93 0.99 -5.40
N GLN A 96 14.22 1.34 -5.36
CA GLN A 96 14.67 2.74 -5.50
C GLN A 96 14.33 3.34 -6.88
N ASN A 97 14.17 2.47 -7.88
CA ASN A 97 13.86 2.82 -9.26
C ASN A 97 12.41 2.53 -9.64
N VAL A 98 11.64 1.77 -8.87
CA VAL A 98 10.25 1.41 -9.27
C VAL A 98 9.22 1.63 -8.17
N GLY A 99 9.67 2.00 -6.97
CA GLY A 99 8.84 2.06 -5.77
C GLY A 99 8.55 0.68 -5.19
N ILE A 100 7.74 0.69 -4.13
CA ILE A 100 7.11 -0.50 -3.56
C ILE A 100 5.69 -0.65 -4.13
N LYS A 101 5.12 -1.86 -4.05
CA LYS A 101 3.72 -2.09 -4.42
C LYS A 101 2.90 -2.29 -3.16
N VAL A 102 1.90 -1.46 -2.92
CA VAL A 102 1.04 -1.53 -1.74
C VAL A 102 -0.30 -2.17 -2.08
N TYR A 103 -0.75 -3.07 -1.22
CA TYR A 103 -1.97 -3.84 -1.34
C TYR A 103 -2.83 -3.65 -0.10
N ASP A 104 -4.13 -3.54 -0.29
CA ASP A 104 -5.10 -3.57 0.81
C ASP A 104 -5.30 -5.03 1.26
N ALA A 105 -4.73 -5.37 2.42
CA ALA A 105 -4.70 -6.74 2.91
C ALA A 105 -6.06 -7.23 3.44
N CYS A 106 -7.00 -6.30 3.65
CA CYS A 106 -8.29 -6.58 4.28
C CYS A 106 -9.48 -6.14 3.42
N LYS A 107 -9.25 -5.75 2.15
CA LYS A 107 -10.28 -5.29 1.21
C LYS A 107 -11.15 -4.18 1.81
N ARG A 108 -10.54 -3.28 2.61
CA ARG A 108 -11.21 -2.11 3.18
C ARG A 108 -11.68 -1.13 2.10
N ILE A 109 -10.97 -1.05 0.99
CA ILE A 109 -11.35 -0.28 -0.20
C ILE A 109 -12.20 -1.19 -1.08
N ILE A 110 -13.49 -0.88 -1.19
CA ILE A 110 -14.41 -1.58 -2.10
C ILE A 110 -14.28 -0.97 -3.49
N TRP A 111 -13.32 -1.47 -4.27
CA TRP A 111 -12.98 -0.93 -5.59
C TRP A 111 -14.17 -0.92 -6.56
N ASP A 112 -15.10 -1.85 -6.45
CA ASP A 112 -16.28 -1.91 -7.33
C ASP A 112 -17.26 -0.74 -7.12
N ASN A 113 -17.22 -0.09 -5.95
CA ASN A 113 -18.05 1.08 -5.65
C ASN A 113 -17.45 2.39 -6.19
N ILE A 114 -16.20 2.37 -6.65
CA ILE A 114 -15.49 3.55 -7.11
C ILE A 114 -15.62 3.63 -8.65
N PRO A 115 -16.19 4.72 -9.20
CA PRO A 115 -16.24 4.94 -10.64
C PRO A 115 -14.85 4.85 -11.27
N ASP A 116 -14.76 4.16 -12.41
CA ASP A 116 -13.48 3.88 -13.07
C ASP A 116 -12.67 5.17 -13.37
N GLN A 117 -13.34 6.30 -13.59
CA GLN A 117 -12.68 7.60 -13.89
C GLN A 117 -11.89 8.15 -12.70
N ILE A 118 -12.19 7.72 -11.48
CA ILE A 118 -11.54 8.17 -10.24
C ILE A 118 -10.90 7.00 -9.49
N LYS A 119 -10.79 5.83 -10.12
CA LYS A 119 -10.26 4.64 -9.47
C LYS A 119 -8.73 4.67 -9.45
N HIS A 120 -8.15 4.88 -8.26
CA HIS A 120 -6.70 4.89 -8.06
C HIS A 120 -6.15 3.48 -7.80
N CYS A 121 -6.40 2.57 -8.74
CA CYS A 121 -5.81 1.24 -8.75
C CYS A 121 -4.99 1.03 -10.03
N MET A 122 -3.98 0.16 -9.95
CA MET A 122 -3.38 -0.37 -11.17
C MET A 122 -4.22 -1.51 -11.74
N PRO A 123 -4.24 -1.70 -13.08
CA PRO A 123 -4.81 -2.89 -13.68
C PRO A 123 -4.21 -4.16 -13.06
N GLN A 124 -5.08 -5.08 -12.67
CA GLN A 124 -4.66 -6.36 -12.12
C GLN A 124 -3.96 -7.20 -13.20
N ASN A 125 -2.84 -7.84 -12.85
CA ASN A 125 -2.30 -8.93 -13.65
C ASN A 125 -3.12 -10.22 -13.45
N ASP A 126 -2.80 -11.30 -14.19
CA ASP A 126 -3.61 -12.53 -14.14
C ASP A 126 -3.63 -13.20 -12.76
N PHE A 127 -2.53 -13.11 -12.02
CA PHE A 127 -2.47 -13.59 -10.64
C PHE A 127 -3.36 -12.74 -9.72
N GLU A 128 -3.27 -11.42 -9.82
CA GLU A 128 -4.08 -10.48 -9.04
C GLU A 128 -5.57 -10.65 -9.32
N LYS A 129 -5.95 -10.84 -10.59
CA LYS A 129 -7.35 -11.14 -10.98
C LYS A 129 -7.83 -12.44 -10.37
N LYS A 130 -7.01 -13.51 -10.43
CA LYS A 130 -7.36 -14.84 -9.91
C LYS A 130 -7.75 -14.80 -8.43
N TYR A 131 -7.12 -13.93 -7.65
CA TYR A 131 -7.35 -13.81 -6.21
C TYR A 131 -8.08 -12.51 -5.81
N ASN A 132 -8.61 -11.76 -6.78
CA ASN A 132 -9.27 -10.46 -6.58
C ASN A 132 -8.44 -9.48 -5.71
N ILE A 133 -7.16 -9.33 -6.05
CA ILE A 133 -6.18 -8.52 -5.33
C ILE A 133 -6.02 -7.17 -6.01
N TRP A 134 -6.18 -6.08 -5.28
CA TRP A 134 -6.04 -4.74 -5.83
C TRP A 134 -4.79 -4.05 -5.30
N ARG A 135 -3.98 -3.52 -6.23
CA ARG A 135 -2.85 -2.63 -5.92
C ARG A 135 -3.34 -1.22 -5.75
N ILE A 136 -2.98 -0.60 -4.63
CA ILE A 136 -3.18 0.82 -4.40
C ILE A 136 -2.19 1.57 -5.30
N CYS A 137 -2.71 2.37 -6.23
CA CYS A 137 -1.87 3.14 -7.13
C CYS A 137 -1.25 4.31 -6.39
N THR A 138 0.06 4.31 -6.20
CA THR A 138 0.77 5.45 -5.59
C THR A 138 1.31 6.33 -6.71
N HIS A 139 0.95 7.62 -6.70
CA HIS A 139 1.17 8.52 -7.84
C HIS A 139 2.64 8.65 -8.27
N LYS A 140 2.76 8.93 -9.58
CA LYS A 140 3.93 9.03 -10.49
C LYS A 140 5.25 8.42 -10.00
N HIS A 141 5.84 7.63 -10.88
CA HIS A 141 7.23 7.22 -10.77
C HIS A 141 8.20 8.42 -10.60
N THR A 142 7.89 9.60 -11.13
CA THR A 142 8.68 10.83 -10.92
C THR A 142 8.71 11.34 -9.49
N ASP A 143 7.70 10.97 -8.67
CA ASP A 143 7.60 11.35 -7.26
C ASP A 143 8.37 10.36 -6.36
N ILE A 144 8.83 9.26 -6.95
CA ILE A 144 9.72 8.27 -6.35
C ILE A 144 11.14 8.80 -6.44
N LYS A 145 11.54 9.59 -5.45
CA LYS A 145 12.93 9.97 -5.26
C LYS A 145 13.68 8.79 -4.61
N PRO A 146 14.90 8.44 -5.06
CA PRO A 146 15.63 7.27 -4.56
C PRO A 146 15.85 7.25 -3.04
N ASP A 147 15.91 8.43 -2.42
CA ASP A 147 16.14 8.65 -0.99
C ASP A 147 14.89 8.45 -0.12
N ASN A 148 13.67 8.59 -0.68
CA ASN A 148 12.43 8.50 0.11
C ASN A 148 11.29 7.69 -0.55
N CYS A 149 11.62 6.87 -1.55
CA CYS A 149 10.68 6.08 -2.34
C CYS A 149 9.66 5.29 -1.52
N VAL A 150 10.11 4.61 -0.46
CA VAL A 150 9.24 3.77 0.39
C VAL A 150 8.25 4.63 1.18
N LEU A 151 8.71 5.66 1.89
CA LEU A 151 7.82 6.49 2.71
C LEU A 151 6.83 7.28 1.86
N ASN A 152 7.28 7.84 0.73
CA ASN A 152 6.39 8.59 -0.17
C ASN A 152 5.25 7.71 -0.69
N VAL A 153 5.55 6.45 -1.03
CA VAL A 153 4.56 5.48 -1.49
C VAL A 153 3.60 5.12 -0.35
N LEU A 154 4.09 4.89 0.88
CA LEU A 154 3.23 4.62 2.05
C LEU A 154 2.30 5.80 2.38
N TYR A 155 2.81 7.03 2.39
CA TYR A 155 1.98 8.23 2.59
C TYR A 155 0.93 8.39 1.49
N SER A 156 1.32 8.18 0.22
CA SER A 156 0.39 8.24 -0.91
C SER A 156 -0.73 7.22 -0.78
N ALA A 157 -0.39 5.97 -0.41
CA ALA A 157 -1.38 4.93 -0.18
C ALA A 157 -2.34 5.29 0.98
N TYR A 158 -1.83 5.91 2.05
CA TYR A 158 -2.64 6.36 3.17
C TYR A 158 -3.58 7.51 2.79
N HIS A 159 -3.11 8.51 2.04
CA HIS A 159 -3.96 9.60 1.56
C HIS A 159 -5.09 9.10 0.64
N LEU A 160 -4.80 8.12 -0.21
CA LEU A 160 -5.83 7.49 -1.05
C LEU A 160 -6.88 6.76 -0.21
N PHE A 161 -6.45 6.09 0.87
CA PHE A 161 -7.38 5.47 1.80
C PHE A 161 -8.27 6.52 2.50
N LEU A 162 -7.72 7.66 2.92
CA LEU A 162 -8.53 8.76 3.49
C LEU A 162 -9.54 9.33 2.49
N GLU A 163 -9.14 9.47 1.23
CA GLU A 163 -10.03 9.97 0.18
C GLU A 163 -11.11 8.96 -0.18
N TYR A 164 -10.81 7.66 -0.12
CA TYR A 164 -11.83 6.62 -0.20
C TYR A 164 -12.83 6.74 0.97
N ILE A 165 -12.37 6.89 2.22
CA ILE A 165 -13.27 7.08 3.38
C ILE A 165 -14.15 8.32 3.17
N ARG A 166 -13.57 9.40 2.66
CA ARG A 166 -14.32 10.63 2.36
C ARG A 166 -15.35 10.40 1.25
N TYR A 167 -14.98 9.69 0.19
CA TYR A 167 -15.88 9.33 -0.91
C TYR A 167 -17.06 8.49 -0.42
N GLU A 168 -16.84 7.50 0.45
CA GLU A 168 -17.92 6.69 1.04
C GLU A 168 -18.90 7.55 1.86
N ARG A 169 -18.43 8.64 2.48
CA ARG A 169 -19.25 9.54 3.30
C ARG A 169 -19.96 10.62 2.50
N GLU A 170 -19.27 11.22 1.54
CA GLU A 170 -19.66 12.48 0.90
C GLU A 170 -19.92 12.32 -0.61
N HIS A 171 -19.55 11.19 -1.20
CA HIS A 171 -19.48 10.97 -2.65
C HIS A 171 -18.63 12.02 -3.39
N VAL A 172 -17.71 12.66 -2.68
CA VAL A 172 -16.76 13.64 -3.21
C VAL A 172 -15.36 13.03 -3.21
N PHE A 173 -14.70 13.13 -4.35
CA PHE A 173 -13.30 12.72 -4.52
C PHE A 173 -12.47 13.97 -4.86
N ALA A 174 -11.54 14.36 -3.97
CA ALA A 174 -10.87 15.65 -4.07
C ALA A 174 -9.43 15.55 -4.60
N ILE A 175 -8.83 14.36 -4.63
CA ILE A 175 -7.54 14.18 -5.31
C ILE A 175 -7.73 14.45 -6.82
N LYS A 176 -7.09 15.52 -7.31
CA LYS A 176 -6.93 15.75 -8.74
C LYS A 176 -6.06 14.64 -9.31
N CYS A 177 -6.71 13.64 -9.89
CA CYS A 177 -6.01 12.57 -10.54
C CYS A 177 -5.39 13.03 -11.86
N HIS A 178 -4.17 12.57 -12.16
CA HIS A 178 -3.68 12.55 -13.54
C HIS A 178 -4.36 11.40 -14.30
N PRO A 179 -4.66 11.53 -15.60
CA PRO A 179 -5.26 10.45 -16.36
C PRO A 179 -4.42 9.18 -16.20
N HIS A 180 -4.99 8.17 -15.52
CA HIS A 180 -4.40 6.84 -15.50
C HIS A 180 -4.47 6.32 -16.92
N GLY A 181 -3.39 5.70 -17.40
CA GLY A 181 -3.30 5.24 -18.78
C GLY A 181 -4.54 4.45 -19.16
N ASN A 182 -5.31 5.00 -20.10
CA ASN A 182 -6.37 4.29 -20.80
C ASN A 182 -5.75 3.02 -21.39
N LEU A 183 -6.09 1.86 -20.83
CA LEU A 183 -5.87 0.57 -21.49
C LEU A 183 -7.20 -0.21 -21.54
N ARG A 184 -8.23 0.45 -22.06
CA ARG A 184 -9.25 -0.23 -22.86
C ARG A 184 -9.28 0.44 -24.22
N GLY A 185 -9.19 -0.39 -25.26
CA GLY A 185 -8.76 -0.03 -26.60
C GLY A 185 -9.51 1.15 -27.23
N GLY A 186 -8.75 2.11 -27.74
CA GLY A 186 -9.15 2.89 -28.90
C GLY A 186 -8.32 2.39 -30.08
N LYS A 187 -8.96 1.66 -30.99
CA LYS A 187 -8.48 1.64 -32.37
C LYS A 187 -8.55 3.09 -32.88
N ASN A 188 -7.45 3.58 -33.45
CA ASN A 188 -7.42 4.44 -34.62
C ASN A 188 -6.16 4.07 -35.40
#